data_AF-A0A811V4G2-F1
#
_entry.id   AF-A0A811V4G2-F1
#
_cell.length_a   1.000
_cell.length_b   1.000
_cell.length_c   1.000
_cell.angle_alpha   90.00
_cell.angle_beta   90.00
_cell.angle_gamma   90.00
#
_symmetry.space_group_name_H-M   'P 1'
#
loop_
_entity.id
_entity.type
_entity.pdbx_description
1 polymer ?
#
loop_
_entity_poly.entity_id
_entity_poly.type
_entity_poly.pdbx_seq_one_letter_code
_entity_poly.pdbx_strand_id
1 'polypeptide(L)'
;MDNKEDHMRHMMLYEFRKGKTVGAATKDIREVYLDRASALRSIKKCFAKFRSGDFNLEDQPRSGWPSELDDDVLRTLVANNPRNSTEEVASELNVNKSTAFRRL
;
A
#
# COMPACT_ATOMS: atom_id res chain seq x y z
N MET A 1 -5.40 -14.48 2.98
CA MET A 1 -6.51 -13.50 2.94
C MET A 1 -6.57 -13.00 1.51
N ASP A 2 -7.55 -13.42 0.72
CA ASP A 2 -7.72 -12.94 -0.66
C ASP A 2 -7.97 -11.43 -0.64
N ASN A 3 -6.92 -10.66 -0.89
CA ASN A 3 -7.02 -9.23 -1.00
C ASN A 3 -7.68 -8.94 -2.34
N LYS A 4 -8.95 -8.51 -2.31
CA LYS A 4 -9.77 -8.28 -3.51
C LYS A 4 -9.11 -7.33 -4.51
N GLU A 5 -8.20 -6.46 -4.05
CA GLU A 5 -7.40 -5.60 -4.91
C GLU A 5 -6.35 -6.37 -5.73
N ASP A 6 -5.77 -7.44 -5.18
CA ASP A 6 -4.77 -8.25 -5.87
C ASP A 6 -5.40 -8.97 -7.05
N HIS A 7 -6.60 -9.54 -6.88
CA HIS A 7 -7.34 -10.17 -7.97
C HIS A 7 -7.54 -9.24 -9.17
N MET A 8 -7.90 -7.98 -8.92
CA MET A 8 -8.11 -7.00 -9.99
C MET A 8 -6.81 -6.65 -10.72
N ARG A 9 -5.68 -6.55 -10.00
CA ARG A 9 -4.37 -6.30 -10.60
C ARG A 9 -3.91 -7.48 -11.47
N HIS A 10 -4.17 -8.72 -11.06
CA HIS A 10 -3.92 -9.91 -11.87
C HIS A 10 -4.74 -9.89 -13.17
N MET A 11 -6.03 -9.54 -13.08
CA MET A 11 -6.88 -9.40 -14.28
C MET A 11 -6.39 -8.31 -15.23
N MET A 12 -5.93 -7.17 -14.70
CA MET A 12 -5.34 -6.11 -15.52
C MET A 12 -4.05 -6.57 -16.21
N LEU A 13 -3.19 -7.33 -15.51
CA LEU A 13 -1.97 -7.88 -16.09
C LEU A 13 -2.28 -8.89 -17.19
N TYR A 14 -3.28 -9.73 -16.99
CA TYR A 14 -3.76 -10.68 -18.01
C TYR A 14 -4.19 -9.95 -19.28
N GLU A 15 -5.02 -8.91 -19.17
CA GLU A 15 -5.47 -8.14 -20.33
C GLU A 15 -4.34 -7.35 -21.01
N PHE A 16 -3.39 -6.84 -20.22
CA PHE A 16 -2.18 -6.21 -20.76
C PHE A 16 -1.35 -7.19 -21.59
N ARG A 17 -1.13 -8.42 -21.09
CA ARG A 17 -0.38 -9.47 -21.82
C ARG A 17 -1.08 -9.93 -23.10
N LYS A 18 -2.40 -9.81 -23.18
CA LYS A 18 -3.17 -10.01 -24.41
C LYS A 18 -3.02 -8.87 -25.43
N GLY A 19 -2.29 -7.81 -25.09
CA GLY A 19 -2.11 -6.64 -25.95
C GLY A 19 -3.34 -5.75 -26.02
N LYS A 20 -4.29 -5.88 -25.07
CA LYS A 20 -5.48 -5.02 -25.07
C LYS A 20 -5.11 -3.59 -24.73
N THR A 21 -5.90 -2.64 -25.23
CA THR A 21 -5.82 -1.24 -24.80
C THR A 21 -6.49 -1.07 -23.44
N VAL A 22 -6.16 0.03 -22.75
CA VAL A 22 -6.82 0.36 -21.47
C VAL A 22 -8.34 0.45 -21.62
N GLY A 23 -8.83 0.98 -22.75
CA GLY A 23 -10.27 1.10 -23.02
C GLY A 23 -10.94 -0.27 -23.14
N ALA A 24 -10.37 -1.18 -23.92
CA ALA A 24 -10.87 -2.54 -24.09
C ALA A 24 -10.84 -3.30 -22.75
N ALA A 25 -9.69 -3.33 -22.07
CA ALA A 25 -9.56 -3.97 -20.77
C ALA A 25 -10.55 -3.43 -19.73
N THR A 26 -10.81 -2.12 -19.73
CA THR A 26 -11.81 -1.51 -18.83
C THR A 26 -13.22 -2.00 -19.13
N LYS A 27 -13.58 -2.10 -20.42
CA LYS A 27 -14.89 -2.62 -20.83
C LYS A 27 -15.06 -4.07 -20.38
N ASP A 28 -14.07 -4.92 -20.66
CA ASP A 28 -14.12 -6.34 -20.35
C ASP A 28 -14.16 -6.60 -18.84
N ILE A 29 -13.34 -5.89 -18.06
CA ILE A 29 -13.36 -5.98 -16.59
C ILE A 29 -14.72 -5.50 -16.04
N ARG A 30 -15.30 -4.43 -16.59
CA ARG A 30 -16.63 -3.95 -16.17
C ARG A 30 -17.75 -4.90 -16.53
N GLU A 31 -17.67 -5.56 -17.68
CA GLU A 31 -18.67 -6.54 -18.11
C GLU A 31 -18.74 -7.74 -17.14
N VAL A 32 -17.60 -8.19 -16.63
CA VAL A 32 -17.52 -9.32 -15.69
C VAL A 32 -17.80 -8.90 -14.24
N TYR A 33 -17.23 -7.78 -13.79
CA TYR A 33 -17.23 -7.39 -12.37
C TYR A 33 -18.23 -6.30 -12.01
N LEU A 34 -18.87 -5.67 -13.00
CA LEU A 34 -19.87 -4.61 -12.83
C LEU A 34 -19.38 -3.53 -11.85
N ASP A 35 -20.11 -3.31 -10.75
CA ASP A 35 -19.80 -2.31 -9.73
C ASP A 35 -18.52 -2.62 -8.92
N ARG A 36 -18.04 -3.86 -8.99
CA ARG A 36 -16.78 -4.28 -8.35
C ARG A 36 -15.57 -4.01 -9.24
N ALA A 37 -15.77 -3.51 -10.46
CA ALA A 37 -14.69 -3.18 -11.38
C ALA A 37 -13.83 -2.03 -10.85
N SER A 38 -12.52 -2.12 -11.06
CA SER A 38 -11.62 -1.02 -10.72
C SER A 38 -11.92 0.23 -11.54
N ALA A 39 -11.73 1.39 -10.92
CA ALA A 39 -11.86 2.65 -11.62
C ALA A 39 -10.88 2.73 -12.81
N LEU A 40 -11.30 3.39 -13.90
CA LEU A 40 -10.49 3.59 -15.10
C LEU A 40 -9.10 4.19 -14.77
N ARG A 41 -9.03 5.07 -13.77
CA ARG A 41 -7.78 5.66 -13.28
C ARG A 41 -6.80 4.61 -12.77
N SER A 42 -7.28 3.62 -12.02
CA SER A 42 -6.47 2.53 -11.48
C SER A 42 -5.94 1.62 -12.59
N ILE A 43 -6.80 1.29 -13.57
CA ILE A 43 -6.41 0.49 -14.74
C ILE A 43 -5.32 1.20 -15.56
N LYS A 44 -5.51 2.50 -15.84
CA LYS A 44 -4.49 3.32 -16.52
C LYS A 44 -3.16 3.32 -15.78
N LYS A 45 -3.16 3.47 -14.45
CA LYS A 45 -1.95 3.45 -13.63
C LYS A 45 -1.23 2.10 -13.71
N CYS A 46 -1.96 0.99 -13.59
CA CYS A 46 -1.36 -0.34 -13.72
C CYS A 46 -0.78 -0.58 -15.12
N PHE A 47 -1.49 -0.20 -16.19
CA PHE A 47 -0.99 -0.33 -17.55
C PHE A 47 0.27 0.50 -17.80
N ALA A 48 0.36 1.71 -17.24
CA ALA A 48 1.58 2.51 -17.30
C ALA A 48 2.76 1.81 -16.59
N LYS A 49 2.50 1.23 -15.42
CA LYS A 49 3.49 0.44 -14.65
C LYS A 49 3.97 -0.80 -15.41
N PHE A 50 3.07 -1.52 -16.05
CA PHE A 50 3.41 -2.70 -16.87
C PHE A 50 4.20 -2.32 -18.13
N ARG A 51 3.93 -1.15 -18.73
CA ARG A 51 4.72 -0.64 -19.86
C ARG A 51 6.15 -0.26 -19.46
N SER A 52 6.38 0.17 -18.22
CA SER A 52 7.72 0.37 -17.69
C SER A 52 8.41 -0.93 -17.24
N GLY A 53 7.79 -2.10 -17.46
CA GLY A 53 8.34 -3.41 -17.11
C GLY A 53 8.18 -3.80 -15.64
N ASP A 54 7.47 -3.00 -14.84
CA ASP A 54 7.20 -3.31 -13.44
C ASP A 54 5.88 -4.08 -13.34
N PHE A 55 6.00 -5.38 -13.08
CA PHE A 55 4.87 -6.31 -12.94
C PHE A 55 4.55 -6.65 -11.48
N ASN A 56 5.11 -5.92 -10.52
CA ASN A 56 4.78 -6.15 -9.12
C ASN A 56 3.29 -5.81 -8.87
N LEU A 57 2.52 -6.79 -8.40
CA LEU A 57 1.08 -6.66 -8.13
C LEU A 57 0.78 -6.32 -6.67
N GLU A 58 1.78 -6.42 -5.80
CA GLU A 58 1.64 -6.04 -4.40
C GLU A 58 1.54 -4.52 -4.26
N ASP A 59 0.77 -4.09 -3.26
CA ASP A 59 0.79 -2.70 -2.86
C ASP A 59 2.15 -2.36 -2.30
N GLN A 60 2.83 -1.40 -2.94
CA GLN A 60 3.99 -0.78 -2.32
C GLN A 60 3.56 -0.15 -0.99
N PRO A 61 4.42 -0.23 0.04
CA PRO A 61 4.15 0.43 1.31
C PRO A 61 3.81 1.89 1.02
N ARG A 62 2.65 2.34 1.52
CA ARG A 62 2.20 3.71 1.32
C ARG A 62 3.24 4.62 1.98
N SER A 63 3.87 5.48 1.18
CA SER A 63 4.76 6.52 1.67
C SER A 63 4.04 7.34 2.74
N GLY A 64 4.59 7.36 3.96
CA GLY A 64 4.00 8.04 5.12
C GLY A 64 3.55 7.14 6.26
N TRP A 65 3.67 5.82 6.13
CA TRP A 65 3.59 4.91 7.28
C TRP A 65 5.00 4.50 7.72
N PRO A 66 5.40 4.81 8.98
CA PRO A 66 6.64 4.29 9.54
C PRO A 66 6.44 2.79 9.81
N SER A 67 6.80 1.97 8.83
CA SER A 67 6.86 0.51 8.98
C SER A 67 8.02 0.07 9.87
N GLU A 68 9.04 0.92 9.99
CA GLU A 68 10.34 0.61 10.60
C GLU A 68 10.46 1.01 12.07
N LEU A 69 9.40 1.55 12.70
CA LEU A 69 9.45 1.71 14.15
C LEU A 69 9.30 0.32 14.76
N ASP A 70 10.41 -0.24 15.26
CA ASP A 70 10.42 -1.51 15.97
C ASP A 70 9.60 -1.37 17.25
N ASP A 71 8.44 -2.02 17.26
CA ASP A 71 7.51 -1.98 18.39
C ASP A 71 8.13 -2.62 19.66
N ASP A 72 9.11 -3.52 19.53
CA ASP A 72 9.82 -4.12 20.67
C ASP A 72 10.81 -3.12 21.31
N VAL A 73 11.47 -2.30 20.49
CA VAL A 73 12.31 -1.19 20.96
C VAL A 73 11.45 -0.16 21.69
N LEU A 74 10.30 0.20 21.12
CA LEU A 74 9.36 1.13 21.76
C LEU A 74 8.84 0.59 23.10
N ARG A 75 8.43 -0.69 23.14
CA ARG A 75 7.95 -1.34 24.37
C ARG A 75 9.01 -1.36 25.45
N THR A 76 10.27 -1.65 25.08
CA THR A 76 11.39 -1.66 26.03
C THR A 76 11.66 -0.27 26.59
N LEU A 77 11.59 0.77 25.76
CA LEU A 77 11.78 2.16 26.16
C LEU A 77 10.73 2.63 27.17
N VAL A 78 9.46 2.31 26.92
CA VAL A 78 8.35 2.64 27.81
C VAL A 78 8.39 1.82 29.11
N ALA A 79 8.77 0.54 29.02
CA ALA A 79 8.89 -0.32 30.20
C ALA A 79 10.04 0.12 31.13
N ASN A 80 11.16 0.59 30.56
CA ASN A 80 12.30 1.08 31.33
C ASN A 80 12.00 2.41 32.03
N ASN A 81 11.21 3.29 31.40
CA ASN A 81 10.79 4.56 32.00
C ASN A 81 9.31 4.87 31.67
N PRO A 82 8.36 4.43 32.51
CA PRO A 82 6.93 4.66 32.28
C PRO A 82 6.50 6.13 32.44
N ARG A 83 7.42 7.03 32.84
CA ARG A 83 7.19 8.47 32.91
C ARG A 83 7.68 9.23 31.67
N ASN A 84 8.26 8.54 30.69
CA ASN A 84 8.70 9.18 29.46
C ASN A 84 7.51 9.84 28.74
N SER A 85 7.67 11.12 28.47
CA SER A 85 6.77 11.85 27.60
C SER A 85 6.92 11.39 26.16
N THR A 86 5.86 11.59 25.37
CA THR A 86 5.88 11.32 23.94
C THR A 86 7.00 12.05 23.19
N GLU A 87 7.47 13.18 23.73
CA GLU A 87 8.52 14.01 23.14
C GLU A 87 9.92 13.44 23.41
N GLU A 88 10.13 12.87 24.60
CA GLU A 88 11.36 12.13 24.93
C GLU A 88 11.45 10.85 24.10
N VAL A 89 10.36 10.08 23.99
CA VAL A 89 10.29 8.88 23.14
C VAL A 89 10.56 9.21 21.67
N ALA A 90 9.98 10.30 21.17
CA ALA A 90 10.21 10.75 19.80
C ALA A 90 11.67 11.15 19.55
N SER A 91 12.30 11.81 20.53
CA SER A 91 13.70 12.23 20.47
C SER A 91 14.65 11.03 20.52
N GLU A 92 14.39 10.07 21.40
CA GLU A 92 15.20 8.85 21.53
C GLU A 92 15.12 7.95 20.30
N LEU A 93 13.94 7.84 19.68
CA LEU A 93 13.72 7.04 18.47
C LEU A 93 13.98 7.82 17.18
N ASN A 94 14.37 9.09 17.25
CA ASN A 94 14.56 10.00 16.12
C ASN A 94 13.37 10.00 15.15
N VAL A 95 12.15 10.02 15.68
CA VAL A 95 10.90 10.05 14.92
C VAL A 95 10.07 11.28 15.25
N ASN A 96 9.10 11.60 14.38
CA ASN A 96 8.17 12.69 14.68
C ASN A 96 7.35 12.40 15.95
N LYS A 97 7.08 13.45 16.73
CA LYS A 97 6.21 13.36 17.93
C LYS A 97 4.84 12.72 17.64
N SER A 98 4.27 13.00 16.47
CA SER A 98 3.01 12.37 16.03
C SER A 98 3.15 10.87 15.75
N THR A 99 4.33 10.42 15.30
CA THR A 99 4.65 8.99 15.12
C THR A 99 4.77 8.29 16.47
N ALA A 100 5.52 8.88 17.41
CA ALA A 100 5.65 8.34 18.77
C ALA A 100 4.28 8.29 19.48
N PHE A 101 3.49 9.37 19.41
CA PHE A 101 2.15 9.44 20.03
C PHE A 101 1.22 8.32 19.57
N ARG A 102 1.28 7.97 18.28
CA ARG A 102 0.40 6.96 17.70
C ARG A 102 0.77 5.53 18.10
N ARG A 103 2.01 5.33 18.57
CA ARG A 103 2.60 4.02 18.83
C ARG A 103 2.72 3.72 20.34
N LEU A 104 2.68 4.75 21.20
CA LEU A 104 2.53 4.66 22.66
C LEU A 104 1.09 4.27 23.05
#